data_AF-A0A1G0LIJ0-F1
#
_entry.id   AF-A0A1G0LIJ0-F1
#
_cell.length_a   1.000
_cell.length_b   1.000
_cell.length_c   1.000
_cell.angle_alpha   90.00
_cell.angle_beta   90.00
_cell.angle_gamma   90.00
#
_symmetry.space_group_name_H-M   'P 1'
#
loop_
_entity.id
_entity.type
_entity.pdbx_description
1 polymer ?
#
loop_
_entity_poly.entity_id
_entity_poly.type
_entity_poly.pdbx_seq_one_letter_code
_entity_poly.pdbx_strand_id
1 'polypeptide(L)' 'MNLIDNPDQARRLARAILSDVAMYNKEKVETGIINDNIFDVLKEELEEGRQHFLSRVSADLNPEQV' A
#
# COMPACT_ATOMS: atom_id res chain seq x y z
N MET A 1 6.84 -20.53 2.19
CA MET A 1 7.21 -19.19 1.67
C MET A 1 7.95 -18.46 2.78
N ASN A 2 9.11 -17.87 2.49
CA ASN A 2 9.78 -16.98 3.45
C ASN A 2 9.03 -15.65 3.45
N LEU A 3 8.45 -15.29 4.59
CA LEU A 3 7.83 -14.00 4.82
C LEU A 3 8.94 -12.96 5.07
N ILE A 4 8.70 -11.71 4.72
CA ILE A 4 9.62 -10.62 5.02
C ILE A 4 9.52 -10.29 6.52
N ASP A 5 10.58 -10.55 7.27
CA ASP A 5 10.75 -10.18 8.69
C ASP A 5 11.64 -8.94 8.91
N ASN A 6 12.29 -8.45 7.85
CA ASN A 6 13.11 -7.25 7.93
C ASN A 6 12.27 -5.98 7.68
N PRO A 7 12.19 -5.04 8.65
CA PRO A 7 11.40 -3.82 8.51
C PRO A 7 11.85 -2.93 7.34
N ASP A 8 13.13 -2.92 6.98
CA ASP A 8 13.60 -2.12 5.83
C ASP A 8 13.08 -2.69 4.50
N GLN A 9 13.06 -4.01 4.38
CA GLN A 9 12.50 -4.70 3.21
C GLN A 9 10.98 -4.53 3.14
N ALA A 10 10.29 -4.61 4.28
CA ALA A 10 8.85 -4.36 4.33
C ALA A 10 8.53 -2.93 3.86
N ARG A 11 9.25 -1.91 4.36
CA ARG A 11 9.08 -0.52 3.90
C ARG A 11 9.33 -0.35 2.39
N ARG A 12 10.34 -1.03 1.83
CA ARG A 12 10.59 -1.01 0.38
C ARG A 12 9.44 -1.61 -0.40
N LEU A 13 8.90 -2.75 0.06
CA LEU A 13 7.74 -3.37 -0.55
C LEU A 13 6.51 -2.44 -0.51
N ALA A 14 6.21 -1.85 0.65
CA ALA A 14 5.11 -0.90 0.77
C ALA A 14 5.24 0.29 -0.20
N ARG A 15 6.44 0.86 -0.34
CA ARG A 15 6.71 1.92 -1.33
C ARG A 15 6.51 1.45 -2.77
N ALA A 16 6.95 0.24 -3.10
CA ALA A 16 6.77 -0.32 -4.44
C ALA A 16 5.27 -0.47 -4.75
N ILE A 17 4.49 -1.03 -3.83
CA ILE A 17 3.04 -1.19 -3.96
C ILE A 17 2.34 0.16 -4.15
N LEU A 18 2.64 1.15 -3.29
CA LEU A 18 2.05 2.49 -3.41
C LEU A 18 2.44 3.19 -4.71
N SER A 19 3.68 3.02 -5.16
CA SER A 19 4.13 3.57 -6.44
C SER A 19 3.40 2.93 -7.61
N ASP A 20 3.09 1.64 -7.52
CA ASP A 20 2.30 0.91 -8.51
C ASP A 20 0.87 1.45 -8.57
N VAL A 21 0.20 1.52 -7.41
CA VAL A 21 -1.15 2.10 -7.28
C VAL A 21 -1.20 3.51 -7.87
N ALA A 22 -0.25 4.38 -7.52
CA ALA A 22 -0.22 5.74 -8.05
C ALA A 22 0.06 5.79 -9.56
N MET A 23 0.93 4.92 -10.07
CA MET A 23 1.30 4.88 -11.49
C MET A 23 0.14 4.39 -12.38
N TYR A 24 -0.67 3.45 -11.88
CA TYR A 24 -1.80 2.90 -12.62
C TYR A 24 -3.11 3.69 -12.43
N ASN A 25 -3.24 4.46 -11.35
CA ASN A 25 -4.47 5.20 -11.02
C ASN A 25 -4.29 6.72 -11.10
N LYS A 26 -3.50 7.21 -12.06
CA LYS A 26 -3.14 8.64 -12.18
C LYS A 26 -4.35 9.59 -12.19
N GLU A 27 -5.42 9.23 -12.89
CA GLU A 27 -6.63 10.05 -12.95
C GLU A 27 -7.35 10.14 -11.60
N LYS A 28 -7.42 9.01 -10.87
CA LYS A 28 -7.96 8.98 -9.50
C LYS A 28 -7.06 9.75 -8.53
N VAL A 29 -5.73 9.65 -8.66
CA VAL A 29 -4.78 10.43 -7.86
C VAL A 29 -4.99 11.93 -8.10
N GLU A 30 -5.05 12.36 -9.36
CA GLU A 30 -5.27 13.77 -9.70
C GLU A 30 -6.62 14.26 -9.15
N THR A 31 -7.70 13.54 -9.42
CA THR A 31 -9.05 13.85 -8.89
C THR A 31 -9.05 13.86 -7.36
N GLY A 32 -8.37 12.91 -6.73
CA GLY A 32 -8.23 12.76 -5.30
C GLY A 32 -7.52 13.93 -4.63
N ILE A 33 -6.46 14.43 -5.27
CA ILE A 33 -5.73 15.61 -4.80
C ILE A 33 -6.58 16.86 -4.99
N ILE A 34 -7.24 17.02 -6.15
CA ILE A 34 -8.06 18.20 -6.46
C ILE A 34 -9.26 18.31 -5.51
N ASN A 35 -9.90 17.21 -5.19
CA ASN A 35 -11.12 17.18 -4.37
C ASN A 35 -10.84 16.86 -2.89
N ASP A 36 -9.57 16.77 -2.48
CA ASP A 36 -9.15 16.43 -1.12
C ASP A 36 -9.75 15.11 -0.59
N ASN A 37 -9.98 14.14 -1.48
CA ASN A 37 -10.62 12.85 -1.18
C ASN A 37 -9.80 11.64 -1.67
N ILE A 38 -8.46 11.79 -1.72
CA ILE A 38 -7.55 10.79 -2.28
C ILE A 38 -7.70 9.38 -1.67
N PHE A 39 -7.95 9.29 -0.37
CA PHE A 39 -8.13 8.01 0.32
C PHE A 39 -9.47 7.33 -0.01
N ASP A 40 -10.48 8.11 -0.38
CA ASP A 40 -11.78 7.59 -0.77
C ASP A 40 -11.74 7.05 -2.21
N VAL A 41 -11.17 7.83 -3.13
CA VAL A 41 -11.09 7.45 -4.56
C VAL A 41 -10.12 6.30 -4.83
N LEU A 42 -9.08 6.14 -4.01
CA LEU A 42 -8.11 5.03 -4.08
C LEU A 42 -8.41 3.91 -3.07
N LYS A 43 -9.56 3.93 -2.40
CA LYS A 43 -9.85 3.02 -1.29
C LYS A 43 -9.67 1.55 -1.66
N GLU A 44 -10.20 1.15 -2.82
CA GLU A 44 -10.12 -0.23 -3.29
C GLU A 44 -8.68 -0.63 -3.56
N GLU A 45 -7.93 0.19 -4.31
CA GLU A 45 -6.53 -0.08 -4.65
C GLU A 45 -5.60 -0.09 -3.42
N LEU A 46 -5.87 0.77 -2.44
CA LEU A 46 -5.13 0.79 -1.18
C LEU A 46 -5.41 -0.47 -0.35
N GLU A 47 -6.66 -0.94 -0.31
CA GLU A 47 -7.02 -2.19 0.36
C GLU A 47 -6.35 -3.38 -0.33
N GLU A 48 -6.40 -3.46 -1.66
CA GLU A 48 -5.72 -4.52 -2.42
C GLU A 48 -4.20 -4.50 -2.18
N GLY A 49 -3.59 -3.32 -2.25
CA GLY A 49 -2.16 -3.14 -1.97
C GLY A 49 -1.80 -3.56 -0.55
N ARG A 50 -2.67 -3.27 0.42
CA ARG A 50 -2.51 -3.69 1.81
C ARG A 50 -2.60 -5.20 1.97
N GLN A 51 -3.59 -5.86 1.37
CA GLN A 51 -3.68 -7.33 1.38
C GLN A 51 -2.44 -7.96 0.73
N HIS A 52 -1.92 -7.37 -0.35
CA HIS A 52 -0.70 -7.83 -1.00
C HIS A 52 0.53 -7.72 -0.09
N PHE A 53 0.66 -6.60 0.64
CA PHE A 53 1.70 -6.40 1.63
C PHE A 53 1.62 -7.46 2.75
N LEU A 54 0.43 -7.65 3.34
CA LEU A 54 0.22 -8.62 4.43
C LEU A 54 0.49 -10.07 4.01
N SER A 55 0.27 -10.41 2.74
CA SER A 55 0.60 -11.74 2.20
C SER A 55 2.11 -12.02 2.14
N ARG A 56 2.94 -10.97 2.14
CA ARG A 56 4.39 -11.07 1.92
C ARG A 56 5.23 -10.75 3.16
N VAL A 57 4.61 -10.22 4.22
CA VAL A 57 5.29 -9.71 5.41
C VAL A 57 4.90 -10.54 6.63
N SER A 58 5.85 -10.76 7.54
CA SER A 58 5.61 -11.47 8.79
C SER A 58 4.64 -10.69 9.68
N ALA A 59 3.78 -11.39 10.42
CA ALA A 59 2.78 -10.76 11.30
C ALA A 59 3.40 -9.79 12.32
N ASP A 60 4.63 -10.07 12.80
CA ASP A 60 5.38 -9.20 13.72
C ASP A 60 5.60 -7.77 13.19
N LEU A 61 5.61 -7.59 11.87
CA LEU A 61 5.76 -6.29 11.21
C LEU A 61 4.42 -5.70 10.75
N ASN A 62 3.28 -6.28 11.15
CA ASN A 62 1.97 -5.79 10.76
C ASN A 62 1.69 -4.43 11.44
N PRO A 63 1.48 -3.34 10.68
CA PRO A 63 1.25 -2.01 11.25
C PRO A 63 -0.02 -1.88 12.08
N GLU A 64 -0.92 -2.87 12.07
CA GLU A 64 -2.10 -2.91 12.94
C GLU A 64 -1.84 -3.43 14.36
N GLN A 65 -0.65 -3.96 14.62
CA GLN A 65 -0.28 -4.49 15.93
C GLN A 65 0.51 -3.49 16.80
N VAL A 66 0.71 -2.25 16.31
CA VAL A 66 1.41 -1.15 17.00
C VAL A 66 0.48 -0.02 17.41
#